data_AF-A0A0N1IKN5-F1
#
_entry.id   AF-A0A0N1IKN5-F1
#
_cell.length_a   1.000
_cell.length_b   1.000
_cell.length_c   1.000
_cell.angle_alpha   90.00
_cell.angle_beta   90.00
_cell.angle_gamma   90.00
#
_symmetry.space_group_name_H-M   'P 1'
#
loop_
_entity.id
_entity.type
_entity.pdbx_description
1 polymer ?
#
loop_
_entity_poly.entity_id
_entity_poly.type
_entity_poly.pdbx_seq_one_letter_code
_entity_poly.pdbx_strand_id
1 'polypeptide(L)'
;MMAGKNVADIVVIMKTLPTKEAVEGLSNKVNEEVNKLTRAMGTGSVTCACNERGFTVTAAGAAVRVLVTTLHQNLRKLEPEVG
;
A
#
# COMPACT_ATOMS: atom_id res chain seq x y z
N MET A 1 -2.63 12.28 13.63
CA MET A 1 -4.01 12.27 13.11
C MET A 1 -4.62 13.64 13.35
N MET A 2 -5.28 14.23 12.35
CA MET A 2 -6.05 15.46 12.55
C MET A 2 -7.54 15.11 12.61
N ALA A 3 -8.31 15.84 13.41
CA ALA A 3 -9.77 15.70 13.43
C ALA A 3 -10.31 15.88 12.01
N GLY A 4 -11.15 14.95 11.55
CA GLY A 4 -11.71 14.94 10.19
C GLY A 4 -10.80 14.33 9.10
N LYS A 5 -9.53 13.99 9.42
CA LYS A 5 -8.62 13.31 8.48
C LYS A 5 -7.96 12.11 9.15
N ASN A 6 -8.72 11.01 9.21
CA ASN A 6 -8.27 9.74 9.76
C ASN A 6 -7.44 8.95 8.74
N VAL A 7 -6.24 9.45 8.49
CA VAL A 7 -5.27 8.83 7.57
C VAL A 7 -4.04 8.40 8.36
N ALA A 8 -3.64 7.14 8.18
CA ALA A 8 -2.41 6.58 8.74
C ALA A 8 -1.43 6.21 7.63
N ASP A 9 -0.14 6.20 7.96
CA ASP A 9 0.93 5.83 7.04
C ASP A 9 1.66 4.60 7.55
N ILE A 10 1.95 3.68 6.63
CA ILE A 10 2.79 2.51 6.88
C ILE A 10 3.85 2.45 5.79
N VAL A 11 5.10 2.19 6.17
CA VAL A 11 6.19 1.94 5.23
C VAL A 11 6.43 0.44 5.11
N VAL A 12 6.39 -0.07 3.89
CA VAL A 12 6.71 -1.47 3.55
C VAL A 12 8.08 -1.50 2.88
N ILE A 13 9.01 -2.21 3.50
CA ILE A 13 10.37 -2.40 2.98
C ILE A 13 10.43 -3.74 2.26
N MET A 14 10.43 -3.72 0.93
CA MET A 14 10.58 -4.92 0.12
C MET A 14 12.02 -5.43 0.16
N LYS A 15 12.19 -6.75 0.20
CA LYS A 15 13.52 -7.39 0.10
C LYS A 15 14.10 -7.29 -1.32
N THR A 16 13.23 -7.12 -2.32
CA THR A 16 13.53 -6.94 -3.75
C THR A 16 13.28 -5.50 -4.17
N LEU A 17 13.59 -5.17 -5.43
CA LEU A 17 13.18 -3.88 -6.00
C LEU A 17 11.65 -3.76 -6.03
N PRO A 18 11.10 -2.57 -5.74
CA PRO A 18 9.66 -2.35 -5.71
C PRO A 18 9.13 -2.07 -7.12
N THR A 19 9.06 -3.10 -7.96
CA THR A 19 8.51 -2.95 -9.32
C THR A 19 7.01 -2.68 -9.27
N LYS A 20 6.47 -2.07 -10.33
CA LYS A 20 5.04 -1.75 -10.43
C LYS A 20 4.17 -3.00 -10.24
N GLU A 21 4.54 -4.10 -10.88
CA GLU A 21 3.82 -5.37 -10.82
C GLU A 21 3.85 -5.95 -9.40
N ALA A 22 4.98 -5.82 -8.70
CA ALA A 22 5.12 -6.31 -7.34
C ALA A 22 4.27 -5.48 -6.36
N VAL A 23 4.19 -4.16 -6.57
CA VAL A 23 3.32 -3.26 -5.79
C VAL A 23 1.84 -3.55 -6.07
N GLU A 24 1.46 -3.75 -7.33
CA GLU A 24 0.09 -4.12 -7.72
C GLU A 24 -0.31 -5.49 -7.15
N GLY A 25 0.58 -6.48 -7.21
CA GLY A 25 0.36 -7.80 -6.61
C GLY A 25 0.18 -7.72 -5.10
N LEU A 26 1.00 -6.91 -4.42
CA LEU A 26 0.86 -6.66 -2.99
C LEU A 26 -0.47 -5.97 -2.65
N SER A 27 -0.82 -4.92 -3.40
CA SER A 27 -2.08 -4.18 -3.25
C SER A 27 -3.29 -5.11 -3.41
N ASN A 28 -3.31 -5.95 -4.45
CA ASN A 28 -4.38 -6.92 -4.69
C ASN A 28 -4.49 -7.93 -3.56
N LYS A 29 -3.36 -8.43 -3.06
CA LYS A 29 -3.37 -9.40 -1.95
C LYS A 29 -3.86 -8.78 -0.65
N VAL A 30 -3.44 -7.55 -0.34
CA VAL A 30 -3.94 -6.79 0.81
C VAL A 30 -5.44 -6.54 0.68
N ASN A 31 -5.91 -6.13 -0.50
CA ASN A 31 -7.33 -5.90 -0.76
C ASN A 31 -8.19 -7.15 -0.52
N GLU A 32 -7.72 -8.31 -1.01
CA GLU A 32 -8.38 -9.60 -0.82
C GLU A 32 -8.47 -9.99 0.66
N GLU A 33 -7.34 -10.02 1.36
CA GLU A 33 -7.27 -10.46 2.75
C GLU A 33 -8.03 -9.52 3.70
N VAL A 34 -7.89 -8.20 3.52
CA VAL A 34 -8.60 -7.23 4.36
C VAL A 34 -10.10 -7.30 4.11
N ASN A 35 -10.56 -7.44 2.86
CA ASN A 35 -11.99 -7.63 2.60
C ASN A 35 -12.53 -8.95 3.17
N LYS A 36 -11.75 -10.03 3.16
CA LYS A 36 -12.12 -11.30 3.79
C LYS A 36 -12.34 -11.11 5.30
N LEU A 37 -11.44 -10.41 5.99
CA LEU A 37 -11.57 -10.09 7.41
C LEU A 37 -12.74 -9.14 7.68
N THR A 38 -12.90 -8.10 6.87
CA THR A 38 -13.96 -7.08 7.03
C THR A 38 -15.35 -7.71 6.87
N ARG A 39 -15.52 -8.62 5.91
CA ARG A 39 -16.75 -9.42 5.74
C ARG A 39 -17.02 -10.32 6.94
N ALA A 40 -15.99 -11.01 7.45
CA ALA A 40 -16.13 -11.86 8.64
C ALA A 40 -16.54 -11.08 9.90
N MET A 41 -16.13 -9.81 10.01
CA MET A 41 -16.50 -8.92 11.11
C MET A 41 -17.78 -8.09 10.86
N GLY A 42 -18.37 -8.16 9.65
CA GLY A 42 -19.54 -7.34 9.29
C GLY A 42 -19.27 -5.84 9.22
N THR A 43 -18.03 -5.41 9.00
CA THR A 43 -17.58 -3.99 9.08
C THR A 43 -17.53 -3.27 7.72
N GLY A 44 -18.08 -3.88 6.67
CA GLY A 44 -18.17 -3.32 5.32
C GLY A 44 -17.15 -3.90 4.34
N SER A 45 -16.60 -3.04 3.47
CA SER A 45 -15.57 -3.38 2.49
C SER A 45 -14.49 -2.30 2.45
N VAL A 46 -13.33 -2.69 1.91
CA VAL A 46 -12.23 -1.78 1.63
C VAL A 46 -11.91 -1.77 0.14
N THR A 47 -11.31 -0.68 -0.33
CA THR A 47 -10.79 -0.56 -1.69
C THR A 47 -9.31 -0.20 -1.66
N CYS A 48 -8.54 -0.71 -2.62
CA CYS A 48 -7.13 -0.42 -2.77
C CYS A 48 -6.87 0.30 -4.10
N ALA A 49 -6.03 1.35 -4.08
CA ALA A 49 -5.64 2.09 -5.27
C ALA A 49 -4.11 2.31 -5.28
N CYS A 50 -3.43 1.84 -6.33
CA CYS A 50 -2.00 2.02 -6.52
C CYS A 50 -1.65 3.44 -6.97
N ASN A 51 -0.45 3.90 -6.60
CA ASN A 51 0.14 5.15 -7.05
C ASN A 51 1.67 5.00 -7.15
N GLU A 52 2.37 6.03 -7.60
CA GLU A 52 3.83 6.02 -7.79
C GLU A 52 4.64 5.66 -6.52
N ARG A 53 4.07 5.85 -5.33
CA ARG A 53 4.76 5.63 -4.05
C ARG A 53 4.33 4.34 -3.34
N GLY A 54 3.42 3.56 -3.93
CA GLY A 54 2.83 2.37 -3.31
C GLY A 54 1.34 2.27 -3.59
N PHE A 55 0.51 2.22 -2.55
CA PHE A 55 -0.95 2.14 -2.69
C PHE A 55 -1.67 2.68 -1.46
N THR A 56 -2.96 2.95 -1.59
CA THR A 56 -3.82 3.40 -0.48
C THR A 56 -4.97 2.43 -0.29
N VAL A 57 -5.20 2.03 0.96
CA VAL A 57 -6.37 1.25 1.39
C VAL A 57 -7.39 2.20 1.99
N THR A 58 -8.63 2.19 1.50
CA THR A 58 -9.68 3.12 1.93
C THR A 58 -10.89 2.35 2.45
N ALA A 59 -11.42 2.81 3.58
CA ALA A 59 -12.65 2.31 4.21
C ALA A 59 -13.56 3.50 4.56
N ALA A 60 -14.78 3.22 5.01
CA ALA A 60 -15.70 4.27 5.45
C ALA A 60 -15.09 5.08 6.62
N GLY A 61 -14.70 6.32 6.33
CA GLY A 61 -14.18 7.25 7.34
C GLY A 61 -12.70 7.08 7.71
N ALA A 62 -11.94 6.22 7.02
CA ALA A 62 -10.50 6.05 7.27
C ALA A 62 -9.73 5.65 6.00
N ALA A 63 -8.45 6.00 5.94
CA ALA A 63 -7.55 5.51 4.91
C ALA A 63 -6.16 5.18 5.48
N VAL A 64 -5.48 4.23 4.86
CA VAL A 64 -4.09 3.87 5.15
C VAL A 64 -3.27 4.02 3.88
N ARG A 65 -2.24 4.86 3.92
CA ARG A 65 -1.28 4.99 2.82
C ARG A 65 -0.13 4.01 3.07
N VAL A 66 0.06 3.10 2.14
CA VAL A 66 1.15 2.14 2.15
C VAL A 66 2.25 2.67 1.24
N LEU A 67 3.31 3.17 1.86
CA LEU A 67 4.50 3.68 1.18
C LEU A 67 5.46 2.52 0.97
N VAL A 68 5.80 2.23 -0.28
CA VAL A 68 6.67 1.11 -0.61
C VAL A 68 8.09 1.61 -0.86
N THR A 69 9.05 0.94 -0.25
CA THR A 69 10.47 1.16 -0.47
C THR A 69 11.20 -0.18 -0.48
N THR A 70 12.52 -0.16 -0.59
CA THR A 70 13.37 -1.36 -0.57
C THR A 70 14.57 -1.16 0.34
N LEU A 71 15.29 -2.24 0.60
CA LEU A 71 16.54 -2.21 1.36
C LEU A 71 17.57 -1.29 0.68
N HIS A 72 18.35 -0.56 1.48
CA HIS A 72 19.36 0.39 0.98
C HIS A 72 20.31 -0.21 -0.08
N GLN A 73 20.70 -1.48 0.07
CA GLN A 73 21.53 -2.19 -0.89
C GLN A 73 20.92 -2.32 -2.29
N ASN A 74 19.59 -2.35 -2.39
CA ASN A 74 18.88 -2.43 -3.66
C ASN A 74 18.72 -1.06 -4.32
N LEU A 75 18.74 0.04 -3.54
CA LEU A 75 18.69 1.40 -4.08
C LEU A 75 19.84 1.71 -5.03
N ARG A 76 21.00 1.09 -4.82
CA ARG A 76 22.17 1.25 -5.71
C ARG A 76 21.99 0.57 -7.08
N LYS A 77 20.99 -0.31 -7.20
CA LYS A 77 20.63 -1.01 -8.44
C LYS A 77 19.48 -0.32 -9.19
N LEU A 78 18.89 0.72 -8.60
CA LEU A 78 17.92 1.55 -9.29
C LEU A 78 18.70 2.47 -10.22
N GLU A 79 18.50 2.28 -11.52
CA GLU A 79 18.84 3.29 -12.50
C GLU A 79 17.84 4.45 -12.34
N PRO A 80 18.29 5.71 -12.33
CA PRO A 80 17.36 6.83 -12.38
C PRO A 80 16.54 6.69 -13.66
N GLU A 81 15.21 6.64 -13.55
CA GLU A 81 14.36 6.77 -14.74
C GLU A 81 14.67 8.13 -15.37
N VAL A 82 15.23 8.10 -16.58
CA VAL A 82 15.40 9.30 -17.40
C VAL A 82 14.00 9.61 -17.96
N GLY A 83 13.26 10.48 -17.27
CA GLY A 83 11.90 10.89 -17.64
C GLY A 83 11.54 12.25 -17.07
#